data_AF-A0A1Z3CF23-F1
#
_entry.id   AF-A0A1Z3CF23-F1
#
_cell.length_a   1.000
_cell.length_b   1.000
_cell.length_c   1.000
_cell.angle_alpha   90.00
_cell.angle_beta   90.00
_cell.angle_gamma   90.00
#
_symmetry.space_group_name_H-M   'P 1'
#
loop_
_entity.id
_entity.type
_entity.pdbx_description
1 polymer ?
#
loop_
_entity_poly.entity_id
_entity_poly.type
_entity_poly.pdbx_seq_one_letter_code
_entity_poly.pdbx_strand_id
1 'polypeptide(L)'
;MNIKKKLITSKFSTIIFILLITIGILKFFNQDVKIFFNITSSIRPGLYIMREYNKKLPLKKGTFIIFSVPEKAVKNRKYYQDFIKEIVGVYGDSIEVIDNKIYINREFKGDIFEKDSYGNSIRTLKEGKQEIKENEYFVMGENPKSYDSRYWGAIKQQDILYFGTFYIPFSW
;
A
#
# COMPACT_ATOMS: atom_id res chain seq x y z
N MET A 1 -18.22 -53.40 24.52
CA MET A 1 -18.19 -52.77 23.17
C MET A 1 -17.87 -51.25 23.18
N ASN A 2 -18.05 -50.51 24.29
CA ASN A 2 -17.89 -49.05 24.34
C ASN A 2 -16.45 -48.50 24.37
N ILE A 3 -15.50 -49.19 25.01
CA ILE A 3 -14.15 -48.64 25.25
C ILE A 3 -13.32 -48.61 23.95
N LYS A 4 -13.33 -49.70 23.16
CA LYS A 4 -12.64 -49.76 21.86
C LYS A 4 -13.20 -48.73 20.88
N LYS A 5 -14.52 -48.54 20.83
CA LYS A 5 -15.17 -47.55 19.94
C LYS A 5 -14.77 -46.12 20.32
N LYS A 6 -14.75 -45.79 21.62
CA LYS A 6 -14.30 -44.49 22.15
C LYS A 6 -12.82 -44.21 21.85
N LEU A 7 -11.94 -45.22 21.99
CA LEU A 7 -10.52 -45.14 21.65
C LEU A 7 -10.28 -44.96 20.13
N ILE A 8 -11.08 -45.64 19.30
CA ILE A 8 -11.02 -45.49 17.83
C ILE A 8 -11.48 -44.08 17.43
N THR A 9 -12.59 -43.58 17.99
CA THR A 9 -13.06 -42.22 17.72
C THR A 9 -12.09 -41.14 18.19
N SER A 10 -11.41 -41.31 19.34
CA SER A 10 -10.45 -40.31 19.83
C SER A 10 -9.18 -40.26 18.98
N LYS A 11 -8.66 -41.41 18.54
CA LYS A 11 -7.51 -41.47 17.61
C LYS A 11 -7.87 -40.84 16.27
N PHE A 12 -9.08 -41.08 15.77
CA PHE A 12 -9.58 -40.49 14.54
C PHE A 12 -9.69 -38.96 14.65
N SER A 13 -10.22 -38.43 15.76
CA SER A 13 -10.29 -36.97 15.98
C SER A 13 -8.91 -36.34 16.09
N THR A 14 -7.93 -37.00 16.72
CA THR A 14 -6.55 -36.48 16.80
C THR A 14 -5.90 -36.42 15.41
N ILE A 15 -6.11 -37.44 14.57
CA ILE A 15 -5.60 -37.45 13.19
C ILE A 15 -6.21 -36.30 12.37
N ILE A 16 -7.52 -36.09 12.45
CA ILE A 16 -8.20 -34.96 11.78
C ILE A 16 -7.65 -33.63 12.28
N PHE A 17 -7.46 -33.46 13.58
CA PHE A 17 -6.93 -32.24 14.15
C PHE A 17 -5.51 -31.93 13.65
N ILE A 18 -4.62 -32.93 13.64
CA ILE A 18 -3.27 -32.80 13.09
C ILE A 18 -3.34 -32.45 11.60
N LEU A 19 -4.20 -33.12 10.83
CA LEU A 19 -4.37 -32.84 9.40
C LEU A 19 -4.82 -31.39 9.15
N LEU A 20 -5.79 -30.88 9.92
CA LEU A 20 -6.27 -29.50 9.80
C LEU A 20 -5.17 -28.49 10.16
N ILE A 21 -4.39 -28.75 11.22
CA ILE A 21 -3.23 -27.90 11.56
C ILE A 21 -2.19 -27.93 10.44
N THR A 22 -1.84 -29.11 9.93
CA THR A 22 -0.88 -29.25 8.83
C THR A 22 -1.35 -28.51 7.57
N ILE A 23 -2.63 -28.63 7.19
CA ILE A 23 -3.21 -27.87 6.08
C ILE A 23 -3.15 -26.36 6.35
N GLY A 24 -3.42 -25.92 7.59
CA GLY A 24 -3.31 -24.52 7.99
C GLY A 24 -1.88 -23.99 7.86
N ILE A 25 -0.90 -24.75 8.33
CA ILE A 25 0.54 -24.44 8.23
C ILE A 25 0.98 -24.39 6.76
N LEU A 26 0.63 -25.41 5.96
CA LEU A 26 0.95 -25.44 4.53
C LEU A 26 0.32 -24.24 3.81
N LYS A 27 -0.95 -23.92 4.09
CA LYS A 27 -1.59 -22.73 3.53
C LYS A 27 -0.93 -21.42 3.96
N PHE A 28 -0.39 -21.34 5.18
CA PHE A 28 0.34 -20.18 5.67
C PHE A 28 1.67 -19.99 4.92
N PHE A 29 2.45 -21.07 4.75
CA PHE A 29 3.70 -21.03 3.99
C PHE A 29 3.48 -20.85 2.48
N ASN A 30 2.32 -21.24 1.96
CA ASN A 30 1.94 -21.07 0.57
C ASN A 30 1.25 -19.72 0.29
N GLN A 31 1.30 -18.76 1.23
CA GLN A 31 0.89 -17.39 0.94
C GLN A 31 2.12 -16.62 0.47
N ASP A 32 2.02 -15.98 -0.70
CA ASP A 32 3.05 -15.11 -1.27
C ASP A 32 3.20 -13.80 -0.47
N VAL A 33 3.56 -13.93 0.80
CA VAL A 33 3.74 -12.83 1.75
C VAL A 33 5.20 -12.37 1.66
N LYS A 34 5.39 -11.07 1.41
CA LYS A 34 6.69 -10.41 1.46
C LYS A 34 6.72 -9.44 2.63
N ILE A 35 7.80 -9.50 3.39
CA ILE A 35 8.06 -8.55 4.47
C ILE A 35 8.91 -7.43 3.87
N PHE A 36 8.36 -6.21 3.82
CA PHE A 36 9.07 -5.04 3.34
C PHE A 36 9.53 -4.18 4.52
N PHE A 37 10.84 -3.94 4.59
CA PHE A 37 11.44 -3.08 5.62
C PHE A 37 11.55 -1.65 5.09
N ASN A 38 10.69 -0.75 5.60
CA ASN A 38 10.77 0.67 5.27
C ASN A 38 11.53 1.43 6.34
N ILE A 39 12.55 2.18 5.93
CA ILE A 39 13.29 3.14 6.77
C ILE A 39 13.14 4.58 6.30
N THR A 40 12.45 4.81 5.17
CA THR A 40 12.23 6.16 4.67
C THR A 40 11.17 6.85 5.51
N SER A 41 11.30 8.15 5.71
CA SER A 41 10.34 8.95 6.48
C SER A 41 9.07 9.30 5.72
N SER A 42 8.87 8.78 4.50
CA SER A 42 7.68 9.04 3.68
C SER A 42 6.40 8.52 4.34
N ILE A 43 6.47 7.28 4.81
CA ILE A 43 5.47 6.61 5.65
C ILE A 43 6.21 6.14 6.91
N ARG A 44 5.49 5.70 7.95
CA ARG A 44 6.15 5.26 9.19
C ARG A 44 7.24 4.20 8.92
N PRO A 45 8.46 4.37 9.47
CA PRO A 45 9.44 3.30 9.48
C PRO A 45 8.88 2.05 10.16
N GLY A 46 9.12 0.88 9.59
CA GLY A 46 8.52 -0.35 10.08
C GLY A 46 8.62 -1.53 9.13
N LEU A 47 8.03 -2.64 9.55
CA LEU A 47 7.84 -3.84 8.75
C LEU A 47 6.43 -3.84 8.16
N TYR A 48 6.34 -3.88 6.83
CA TYR A 48 5.09 -3.94 6.10
C TYR A 48 4.89 -5.36 5.58
N ILE A 49 3.75 -5.96 5.91
CA ILE A 49 3.42 -7.31 5.48
C ILE A 49 2.59 -7.20 4.19
N MET A 50 3.25 -7.54 3.08
CA MET A 50 2.77 -7.27 1.73
C MET A 50 2.48 -8.58 0.99
N ARG A 51 1.67 -8.53 -0.05
CA ARG A 51 1.41 -9.63 -0.98
C ARG A 51 1.55 -9.15 -2.41
N GLU A 52 1.94 -10.05 -3.31
CA GLU A 52 1.94 -9.71 -4.73
C GLU A 52 0.53 -9.34 -5.18
N TYR A 53 0.44 -8.24 -5.93
CA TYR A 53 -0.83 -7.68 -6.30
C TYR A 53 -1.35 -8.26 -7.62
N ASN A 54 -2.46 -9.00 -7.54
CA ASN A 54 -3.21 -9.42 -8.71
C ASN A 54 -4.06 -8.26 -9.24
N LYS A 55 -3.65 -7.70 -10.38
CA LYS A 55 -4.19 -6.51 -11.06
C LYS A 55 -5.63 -6.64 -11.57
N LYS A 56 -6.39 -7.63 -11.11
CA LYS A 56 -7.81 -7.84 -11.39
C LYS A 56 -8.73 -7.33 -10.27
N LEU A 57 -8.18 -7.10 -9.08
CA LEU A 57 -8.97 -6.75 -7.90
C LEU A 57 -8.75 -5.30 -7.50
N PRO A 58 -9.79 -4.46 -7.40
CA PRO A 58 -9.61 -3.08 -6.96
C PRO A 58 -9.13 -3.03 -5.50
N LEU A 59 -8.25 -2.08 -5.22
CA LEU A 59 -7.77 -1.78 -3.86
C LEU A 59 -8.60 -0.65 -3.24
N LYS A 60 -8.60 -0.59 -1.90
CA LYS A 60 -9.34 0.41 -1.14
C LYS A 60 -8.41 1.41 -0.48
N LYS A 61 -8.94 2.55 -0.06
CA LYS A 61 -8.24 3.51 0.80
C LYS A 61 -7.70 2.81 2.06
N GLY A 62 -6.57 3.29 2.59
CA GLY A 62 -5.89 2.66 3.72
C GLY A 62 -5.00 1.48 3.36
N THR A 63 -4.96 1.09 2.08
CA THR A 63 -4.06 0.04 1.61
C THR A 63 -2.69 0.64 1.31
N PHE A 64 -1.65 0.08 1.91
CA PHE A 64 -0.27 0.35 1.50
C PHE A 64 0.05 -0.42 0.24
N ILE A 65 0.75 0.22 -0.69
CA ILE A 65 1.16 -0.39 -1.95
C ILE A 65 2.62 -0.09 -2.23
N ILE A 66 3.28 -1.06 -2.85
CA ILE A 66 4.59 -0.87 -3.49
C ILE A 66 4.37 -0.84 -4.99
N PHE A 67 4.87 0.19 -5.64
CA PHE A 67 4.71 0.42 -7.08
C PHE A 67 5.99 0.95 -7.70
N SER A 68 6.19 0.64 -8.98
CA SER A 68 7.31 1.17 -9.73
C SER A 68 7.22 2.69 -9.87
N VAL A 69 8.38 3.34 -9.81
CA VAL A 69 8.44 4.81 -9.87
C VAL A 69 7.80 5.30 -11.17
N PRO A 70 6.74 6.10 -11.11
CA PRO A 70 6.02 6.49 -12.31
C PRO A 70 6.90 7.44 -13.13
N GLU A 71 6.93 7.28 -14.47
CA GLU A 71 7.81 8.07 -15.36
C GLU A 71 7.70 9.59 -15.10
N LYS A 72 6.48 10.05 -14.83
CA LYS A 72 6.16 11.45 -14.48
C LYS A 72 6.86 11.97 -13.22
N ALA A 73 7.32 11.10 -12.32
CA ALA A 73 8.07 11.43 -11.11
C ALA A 73 9.59 11.53 -11.34
N VAL A 74 10.11 11.01 -12.46
CA VAL A 74 11.54 10.85 -12.77
C VAL A 74 12.15 12.08 -13.46
N LYS A 75 11.34 13.09 -13.83
CA LYS A 75 11.85 14.30 -14.51
C LYS A 75 12.93 14.97 -13.64
N ASN A 76 14.20 14.82 -14.03
CA ASN A 76 15.41 15.28 -13.36
C ASN A 76 15.83 14.54 -12.07
N ARG A 77 15.30 13.34 -11.80
CA ARG A 77 15.67 12.52 -10.63
C ARG A 77 15.77 11.05 -11.00
N LYS A 78 16.86 10.39 -10.59
CA LYS A 78 16.96 8.92 -10.68
C LYS A 78 16.54 8.31 -9.37
N TYR A 79 15.54 7.44 -9.43
CA TYR A 79 15.13 6.59 -8.32
C TYR A 79 15.51 5.16 -8.65
N TYR A 80 16.20 4.51 -7.73
CA TYR A 80 16.70 3.15 -7.90
C TYR A 80 15.86 2.11 -7.14
N GLN A 81 14.76 2.54 -6.52
CA GLN A 81 13.91 1.73 -5.66
C GLN A 81 12.44 2.05 -5.92
N ASP A 82 11.59 1.04 -5.78
CA ASP A 82 10.13 1.19 -5.83
C ASP A 82 9.63 2.05 -4.66
N PHE A 83 8.48 2.69 -4.85
CA PHE A 83 7.87 3.51 -3.81
C PHE A 83 6.85 2.72 -3.01
N ILE A 84 6.85 2.94 -1.69
CA ILE A 84 5.77 2.54 -0.79
C ILE A 84 4.96 3.78 -0.36
N LYS A 85 3.63 3.71 -0.49
CA LYS A 85 2.66 4.76 -0.13
C LYS A 85 1.32 4.16 0.27
N GLU A 86 0.48 4.94 0.93
CA GLU A 86 -0.91 4.59 1.23
C GLU A 86 -1.85 5.10 0.14
N ILE A 87 -2.86 4.31 -0.25
CA ILE A 87 -3.97 4.76 -1.08
C ILE A 87 -4.87 5.67 -0.26
N VAL A 88 -5.03 6.91 -0.69
CA VAL A 88 -5.90 7.91 -0.04
C VAL A 88 -7.08 8.35 -0.93
N GLY A 89 -6.98 8.12 -2.23
CA GLY A 89 -8.04 8.40 -3.20
C GLY A 89 -8.21 7.25 -4.21
N VAL A 90 -9.46 6.98 -4.57
CA VAL A 90 -9.89 5.96 -5.53
C VAL A 90 -10.88 6.55 -6.54
N TYR A 91 -11.27 5.78 -7.55
CA TYR A 91 -12.31 6.18 -8.51
C TYR A 91 -13.57 6.70 -7.81
N GLY A 92 -14.07 7.85 -8.28
CA GLY A 92 -15.22 8.55 -7.71
C GLY A 92 -14.87 9.61 -6.65
N ASP A 93 -13.65 9.63 -6.12
CA ASP A 93 -13.20 10.73 -5.26
C ASP A 93 -12.88 11.99 -6.07
N SER A 94 -13.18 13.16 -5.51
CA SER A 94 -12.77 14.44 -6.08
C SER A 94 -11.44 14.89 -5.49
N ILE A 95 -10.43 15.08 -6.34
CA ILE A 95 -9.16 15.69 -5.95
C ILE A 95 -9.14 17.14 -6.43
N GLU A 96 -8.75 18.06 -5.56
CA GLU A 96 -8.67 19.48 -5.90
C GLU A 96 -7.39 20.09 -5.34
N VAL A 97 -6.67 20.83 -6.19
CA VAL A 97 -5.51 21.64 -5.81
C VAL A 97 -6.00 23.07 -5.64
N ILE A 98 -5.89 23.62 -4.42
CA ILE A 98 -6.22 25.02 -4.12
C ILE A 98 -5.08 25.64 -3.32
N ASP A 99 -4.47 26.72 -3.81
CA ASP A 99 -3.39 27.45 -3.12
C ASP A 99 -2.27 26.52 -2.62
N ASN A 100 -1.75 25.67 -3.53
CA ASN A 100 -0.73 24.66 -3.24
C ASN A 100 -1.12 23.64 -2.14
N LYS A 101 -2.42 23.38 -1.95
CA LYS A 101 -2.92 22.37 -1.01
C LYS A 101 -3.75 21.33 -1.75
N ILE A 102 -3.64 20.07 -1.34
CA ILE A 102 -4.50 18.99 -1.83
C ILE A 102 -5.70 18.83 -0.93
N TYR A 103 -6.87 18.76 -1.57
CA TYR A 103 -8.12 18.36 -0.97
C TYR A 103 -8.64 17.08 -1.63
N ILE A 104 -9.12 16.13 -0.83
CA ILE A 104 -9.80 14.92 -1.29
C ILE A 104 -11.21 14.96 -0.71
N ASN A 105 -12.23 14.96 -1.57
CA ASN A 105 -13.63 15.13 -1.17
C ASN A 105 -13.84 16.35 -0.24
N ARG A 106 -13.20 17.49 -0.58
CA ARG A 106 -13.18 18.75 0.18
C ARG A 106 -12.45 18.69 1.53
N GLU A 107 -11.86 17.56 1.89
CA GLU A 107 -11.04 17.43 3.10
C GLU A 107 -9.58 17.73 2.78
N PHE A 108 -8.95 18.62 3.56
CA PHE A 108 -7.52 18.92 3.42
C PHE A 108 -6.67 17.68 3.71
N LYS A 109 -5.73 17.36 2.80
CA LYS A 109 -4.80 16.22 2.96
C LYS A 109 -3.33 16.61 3.04
N GLY A 110 -2.96 17.85 2.72
CA GLY A 110 -1.60 18.33 2.89
C GLY A 110 -1.17 19.36 1.86
N ASP A 111 -0.03 19.97 2.13
CA ASP A 111 0.60 20.96 1.25
C ASP A 111 1.40 20.30 0.12
N ILE A 112 1.55 21.06 -0.96
CA ILE A 112 2.43 20.81 -2.09
C ILE A 112 3.59 21.80 -1.98
N PHE A 113 4.82 21.29 -1.94
CA PHE A 113 6.01 22.12 -1.87
C PHE A 113 6.61 22.31 -3.26
N GLU A 114 6.81 23.56 -3.67
CA GLU A 114 7.40 23.87 -4.98
C GLU A 114 8.91 23.57 -5.05
N LYS A 115 9.54 23.36 -3.89
CA LYS A 115 10.98 23.09 -3.76
C LYS A 115 11.24 21.89 -2.85
N ASP A 116 12.34 21.18 -3.13
CA ASP A 116 12.83 20.11 -2.25
C ASP A 116 13.63 20.66 -1.06
N SER A 117 14.11 19.74 -0.22
CA SER A 117 14.96 20.06 0.94
C SER A 117 16.30 20.71 0.58
N TYR A 118 16.71 20.65 -0.68
CA TYR A 118 17.93 21.26 -1.21
C TYR A 118 17.65 22.56 -1.96
N GLY A 119 16.38 23.01 -2.03
CA GLY A 119 15.96 24.23 -2.72
C GLY A 119 15.72 24.08 -4.22
N ASN A 120 15.83 22.86 -4.78
CA ASN A 120 15.57 22.63 -6.20
C ASN A 120 14.07 22.62 -6.48
N SER A 121 13.65 23.24 -7.58
CA SER A 121 12.25 23.22 -8.01
C SER A 121 11.78 21.79 -8.28
N ILE A 122 10.58 21.47 -7.77
CA ILE A 122 9.88 20.22 -8.00
C ILE A 122 8.68 20.47 -8.90
N ARG A 123 8.39 19.53 -9.79
CA ARG A 123 7.11 19.52 -10.51
C ARG A 123 5.96 19.38 -9.51
N THR A 124 4.96 20.25 -9.62
CA THR A 124 3.72 20.20 -8.84
C THR A 124 2.53 19.85 -9.72
N LEU A 125 1.42 19.45 -9.10
CA LEU A 125 0.13 19.39 -9.77
C LEU A 125 -0.35 20.80 -10.12
N LYS A 126 -1.14 20.90 -11.19
CA LYS A 126 -1.76 22.17 -11.60
C LYS A 126 -2.94 22.48 -10.69
N GLU A 127 -3.20 23.76 -10.48
CA GLU A 127 -4.38 24.26 -9.77
C GLU A 127 -5.69 23.68 -10.36
N GLY A 128 -6.66 23.42 -9.48
CA GLY A 128 -7.99 22.93 -9.84
C GLY A 128 -8.16 21.42 -9.71
N LYS A 129 -9.23 20.91 -10.33
CA LYS A 129 -9.69 19.53 -10.18
C LYS A 129 -8.79 18.54 -10.89
N GLN A 130 -8.45 17.46 -10.20
CA GLN A 130 -7.78 16.29 -10.75
C GLN A 130 -8.75 15.10 -10.77
N GLU A 131 -8.73 14.33 -11.84
CA GLU A 131 -9.55 13.14 -12.00
C GLU A 131 -8.78 11.89 -11.57
N ILE A 132 -9.48 10.95 -10.94
CA ILE A 132 -9.00 9.57 -10.72
C ILE A 132 -9.86 8.65 -11.58
N LYS A 133 -9.25 7.87 -12.48
CA LYS A 133 -9.96 6.92 -13.34
C LYS A 133 -10.20 5.57 -12.65
N GLU A 134 -11.03 4.72 -13.24
CA GLU A 134 -11.50 3.43 -12.69
C GLU A 134 -10.39 2.42 -12.33
N ASN A 135 -9.15 2.63 -12.80
CA ASN A 135 -7.99 1.80 -12.46
C ASN A 135 -6.79 2.66 -12.05
N GLU A 136 -7.06 3.79 -11.37
CA GLU A 136 -6.04 4.68 -10.86
C GLU A 136 -6.22 4.92 -9.35
N TYR A 137 -5.11 5.21 -8.68
CA TYR A 137 -5.07 5.43 -7.24
C TYR A 137 -4.28 6.68 -6.92
N PHE A 138 -4.85 7.56 -6.09
CA PHE A 138 -4.12 8.69 -5.54
C PHE A 138 -3.46 8.26 -4.24
N VAL A 139 -2.14 8.35 -4.17
CA VAL A 139 -1.34 7.75 -3.10
C VAL A 139 -0.51 8.80 -2.39
N MET A 140 -0.46 8.72 -1.07
CA MET A 140 0.25 9.69 -0.23
C MET A 140 1.09 9.00 0.84
N GLY A 141 2.16 9.67 1.24
CA GLY A 141 2.86 9.36 2.48
C GLY A 141 2.28 10.15 3.64
N GLU A 142 2.46 9.65 4.87
CA GLU A 142 2.08 10.35 6.09
C GLU A 142 2.89 11.63 6.32
N ASN A 143 4.13 11.67 5.81
CA ASN A 143 4.98 12.84 5.96
C ASN A 143 4.56 13.95 4.98
N PRO A 144 4.35 15.19 5.45
CA PRO A 144 4.06 16.33 4.58
C PRO A 144 5.10 16.54 3.48
N LYS A 145 6.37 16.18 3.70
CA LYS A 145 7.43 16.30 2.70
C LYS A 145 7.60 15.06 1.81
N SER A 146 6.73 14.06 1.93
CA SER A 146 6.79 12.87 1.09
C SER A 146 6.61 13.23 -0.39
N TYR A 147 7.43 12.65 -1.25
CA TYR A 147 7.29 12.76 -2.70
C TYR A 147 6.30 11.67 -3.14
N ASP A 148 5.09 12.07 -3.53
CA ASP A 148 3.95 11.20 -3.80
C ASP A 148 2.94 11.82 -4.82
N SER A 149 1.69 11.35 -4.87
CA SER A 149 0.69 11.83 -5.84
C SER A 149 0.41 13.33 -5.78
N ARG A 150 0.81 14.05 -4.72
CA ARG A 150 0.79 15.53 -4.69
C ARG A 150 1.57 16.21 -5.82
N TYR A 151 2.57 15.51 -6.38
CA TYR A 151 3.48 16.07 -7.37
C TYR A 151 3.22 15.53 -8.79
N TRP A 152 2.69 14.31 -8.88
CA TRP A 152 2.47 13.64 -10.17
C TRP A 152 1.04 13.15 -10.40
N GLY A 153 0.14 13.19 -9.42
CA GLY A 153 -1.24 12.73 -9.53
C GLY A 153 -1.39 11.22 -9.35
N ALA A 154 -2.55 10.68 -9.70
CA ALA A 154 -2.88 9.27 -9.50
C ALA A 154 -1.98 8.32 -10.31
N ILE A 155 -1.62 7.17 -9.75
CA ILE A 155 -0.86 6.12 -10.43
C ILE A 155 -1.79 5.08 -11.00
N LYS A 156 -1.32 4.29 -11.97
CA LYS A 156 -2.15 3.27 -12.60
C LYS A 156 -2.06 1.94 -11.85
N GLN A 157 -3.16 1.19 -11.84
CA GLN A 157 -3.25 -0.14 -11.21
C GLN A 157 -2.15 -1.10 -11.68
N GLN A 158 -1.75 -1.01 -12.96
CA GLN A 158 -0.72 -1.87 -13.52
C GLN A 158 0.69 -1.63 -12.95
N ASP A 159 0.95 -0.47 -12.37
CA ASP A 159 2.27 -0.09 -11.84
C ASP A 159 2.47 -0.66 -10.43
N ILE A 160 1.40 -1.17 -9.80
CA ILE A 160 1.41 -1.74 -8.46
C ILE A 160 1.96 -3.17 -8.52
N LEU A 161 2.94 -3.42 -7.65
CA LEU A 161 3.63 -4.70 -7.50
C LEU A 161 3.14 -5.47 -6.28
N TYR A 162 3.01 -4.78 -5.14
CA TYR A 162 2.58 -5.39 -3.88
C TYR A 162 1.57 -4.52 -3.16
N PHE A 163 0.75 -5.14 -2.31
CA PHE A 163 -0.21 -4.45 -1.45
C PHE A 163 -0.27 -5.08 -0.05
N GLY A 164 -0.67 -4.31 0.94
CA GLY A 164 -0.85 -4.77 2.32
C GLY A 164 -1.54 -3.73 3.20
N THR A 165 -2.17 -4.18 4.27
CA THR A 165 -2.84 -3.29 5.25
C THR A 165 -2.23 -3.39 6.64
N PHE A 166 -1.42 -4.41 6.90
CA PHE A 166 -0.81 -4.66 8.20
C PHE A 166 0.66 -4.24 8.18
N TYR A 167 1.06 -3.47 9.19
CA TYR A 167 2.44 -3.09 9.40
C TYR A 167 2.75 -3.01 10.90
N ILE A 168 4.03 -3.17 11.24
CA ILE A 168 4.55 -3.02 12.59
C ILE A 168 5.48 -1.80 12.58
N PRO A 169 5.07 -0.65 13.13
CA PRO A 169 5.92 0.53 13.19
C PRO A 169 7.11 0.30 14.13
N PHE A 170 8.24 0.93 13.83
CA PHE A 170 9.32 1.05 14.79
C PHE A 170 9.01 2.15 15.79
N SER A 171 9.39 1.91 17.05
CA SER A 171 9.06 2.76 18.20
C SER A 171 10.26 3.54 18.75
N TRP A 172 11.40 3.53 18.06
CA TRP A 172 12.64 4.17 18.49
C TRP A 172 12.78 5.60 17.97
#